data_AF-A0A7X8SNS9-F1
#
_entry.id   AF-A0A7X8SNS9-F1
#
_cell.length_a   1.000
_cell.length_b   1.000
_cell.length_c   1.000
_cell.angle_alpha   90.00
_cell.angle_beta   90.00
_cell.angle_gamma   90.00
#
_symmetry.space_group_name_H-M   'P 1'
#
loop_
_entity.id
_entity.type
_entity.pdbx_description
1 polymer ?
#
loop_
_entity_poly.entity_id
_entity_poly.type
_entity_poly.pdbx_seq_one_letter_code
_entity_poly.pdbx_strand_id
1 'polypeptide(L)'
;MKYLFYTVGTFLLSFLILGCEQKEEKNTTEYTKLSISPWQSPVDMTMGDTVQFMAFLQPNDDIAEVTWSTLENEDVISIDENGLVIAKTNGWATVLATHSSGMTDTSYIAVDDVVAEVEKIAFRERITNVVEGRTAYVNAYTTPYDVSEIGLIKYAMEDNSIATVDSTGMVTGLQVGLTTVSAITKNVLYEDIAAQASIKVHELVELTEISLASSVVNTFQGLEGKIDFTFLPENGNDTIFELFSSDTSIVAVDGDKYIAKDVGTAFIFLSNGKITEGPIEIEVEKAIDLEDFSIISENGENIIRTINETLQLSVLTIPENATNRKVVWSSSDETIATVDNAGLITATGQGMATITAISEEGGIEKSFTINVSEYLHYFTVGDDSNLESEFIPFEVTVETVTGSGYNGQEESMYKIVRGNHKNSYISFTFQKPLDLGTNGRFKFWAKIEDPGKEITNNRMSIIIRKSDAVGADQKHLGFVSIDTEQYGEWVQYEFDGSKFAGEPIDYFSVNIYCNQANADADGMVMYFNHLEGTYLKD
;
A
#
# COMPACT_ATOMS: atom_id res chain seq x y z
N MET A 1 -11.00 -16.02 24.87
CA MET A 1 -12.29 -15.47 24.43
C MET A 1 -13.42 -16.27 25.10
N LYS A 2 -14.27 -15.59 25.90
CA LYS A 2 -15.58 -15.98 26.47
C LYS A 2 -15.71 -17.00 27.65
N TYR A 3 -15.93 -16.46 28.86
CA TYR A 3 -17.07 -16.65 29.82
C TYR A 3 -17.85 -17.98 29.78
N LEU A 4 -18.30 -18.62 30.88
CA LEU A 4 -19.18 -18.11 31.96
C LEU A 4 -19.45 -19.21 33.04
N PHE A 5 -19.77 -18.76 34.26
CA PHE A 5 -20.28 -19.45 35.48
C PHE A 5 -21.45 -20.46 35.29
N TYR A 6 -21.61 -21.46 36.19
CA TYR A 6 -22.67 -21.50 37.24
C TYR A 6 -22.66 -22.74 38.15
N THR A 7 -22.96 -22.48 39.43
CA THR A 7 -23.17 -23.32 40.63
C THR A 7 -24.56 -24.01 40.70
N VAL A 8 -24.76 -24.78 41.79
CA VAL A 8 -26.02 -25.22 42.46
C VAL A 8 -26.39 -26.69 42.18
N GLY A 9 -26.74 -27.54 43.14
CA GLY A 9 -26.98 -27.38 44.57
C GLY A 9 -27.53 -28.67 45.18
N THR A 10 -27.37 -28.79 46.49
CA THR A 10 -27.96 -29.81 47.37
C THR A 10 -29.49 -29.72 47.38
N PHE A 11 -30.17 -30.87 47.31
CA PHE A 11 -31.57 -31.00 47.74
C PHE A 11 -31.73 -32.27 48.59
N LEU A 12 -31.90 -32.04 49.89
CA LEU A 12 -32.44 -32.98 50.85
C LEU A 12 -33.97 -32.81 50.78
N LEU A 13 -34.73 -33.86 50.45
CA LEU A 13 -36.16 -33.87 50.67
C LEU A 13 -36.59 -35.21 51.28
N SER A 14 -36.91 -35.14 52.56
CA SER A 14 -37.59 -36.18 53.32
C SER A 14 -39.08 -36.17 52.98
N PHE A 15 -39.64 -37.34 52.67
CA PHE A 15 -41.08 -37.59 52.76
C PHE A 15 -41.31 -38.96 53.40
N LEU A 16 -42.00 -38.96 54.54
CA LEU A 16 -42.59 -40.13 55.17
C LEU A 16 -43.79 -40.61 54.34
N ILE A 17 -43.83 -41.89 53.97
CA ILE A 17 -45.08 -42.61 53.70
C ILE A 17 -45.02 -43.96 54.44
N LEU A 18 -45.98 -44.17 55.32
CA LEU A 18 -46.27 -45.45 55.97
C LEU A 18 -47.13 -46.31 55.03
N GLY A 19 -46.73 -47.57 54.87
CA GLY A 19 -47.62 -48.72 54.70
C GLY A 19 -48.07 -49.07 53.28
N CYS A 20 -47.34 -49.98 52.64
CA CYS A 20 -47.93 -51.21 52.12
C CYS A 20 -46.84 -52.26 51.90
N GLU A 21 -47.02 -53.41 52.53
CA GLU A 21 -46.17 -54.59 52.45
C GLU A 21 -46.35 -55.24 51.07
N GLN A 22 -45.46 -54.93 50.13
CA GLN A 22 -45.17 -55.83 49.02
C GLN A 22 -43.78 -56.39 49.24
N LYS A 23 -43.75 -57.70 49.45
CA LYS A 23 -42.56 -58.53 49.54
C LYS A 23 -41.86 -58.48 48.17
N GLU A 24 -40.98 -57.50 47.96
CA GLU A 24 -39.99 -57.61 46.90
C GLU A 24 -39.04 -58.73 47.31
N GLU A 25 -39.19 -59.89 46.66
CA GLU A 25 -38.11 -60.83 46.52
C GLU A 25 -36.91 -60.04 45.99
N LYS A 26 -35.92 -59.86 46.86
CA LYS A 26 -34.60 -59.39 46.48
C LYS A 26 -34.05 -60.47 45.54
N ASN A 27 -34.30 -60.32 44.24
CA ASN A 27 -33.55 -61.00 43.20
C ASN A 27 -32.11 -60.52 43.39
N THR A 28 -31.34 -61.25 44.19
CA THR A 28 -29.91 -61.09 44.25
C THR A 28 -29.39 -61.59 42.93
N THR A 29 -29.27 -60.70 41.95
CA THR A 29 -28.54 -60.99 40.71
C THR A 29 -27.13 -61.37 41.14
N GLU A 30 -26.79 -62.66 40.99
CA GLU A 30 -25.46 -63.14 41.31
C GLU A 30 -24.54 -62.67 40.19
N TYR A 31 -23.64 -61.73 40.49
CA TYR A 31 -22.64 -61.29 39.53
C TYR A 31 -21.67 -62.44 39.27
N THR A 32 -21.50 -62.79 38.00
CA THR A 32 -20.71 -63.97 37.60
C THR A 32 -19.36 -63.61 37.02
N LYS A 33 -19.14 -62.34 36.64
CA LYS A 33 -17.91 -61.88 36.00
C LYS A 33 -17.67 -60.39 36.27
N LEU A 34 -16.39 -60.01 36.34
CA LEU A 34 -15.91 -58.64 36.26
C LEU A 34 -15.45 -58.34 34.83
N SER A 35 -15.69 -57.11 34.37
CA SER A 35 -15.09 -56.64 33.11
C SER A 35 -14.56 -55.22 33.23
N ILE A 36 -13.47 -54.90 32.54
CA ILE A 36 -12.89 -53.54 32.55
C ILE A 36 -12.91 -52.86 31.17
N SER A 37 -13.08 -51.54 31.19
CA SER A 37 -12.95 -50.67 30.00
C SER A 37 -11.71 -49.77 30.13
N PRO A 38 -11.07 -49.32 29.02
CA PRO A 38 -11.53 -49.43 27.64
C PRO A 38 -11.59 -50.88 27.12
N TRP A 39 -12.62 -51.17 26.31
CA TRP A 39 -12.88 -52.52 25.77
C TRP A 39 -11.93 -52.90 24.63
N GLN A 40 -11.12 -51.96 24.16
CA GLN A 40 -10.04 -52.18 23.20
C GLN A 40 -8.84 -52.78 23.94
N SER A 41 -8.27 -53.86 23.39
CA SER A 41 -7.06 -54.49 23.91
C SER A 41 -6.16 -54.93 22.75
N PRO A 42 -4.93 -54.40 22.63
CA PRO A 42 -4.31 -53.45 23.55
C PRO A 42 -4.94 -52.04 23.48
N VAL A 43 -4.86 -51.28 24.57
CA VAL A 43 -5.05 -49.84 24.58
C VAL A 43 -3.74 -49.20 24.11
N ASP A 44 -3.77 -48.57 22.93
CA ASP A 44 -2.61 -47.91 22.36
C ASP A 44 -2.46 -46.50 22.96
N MET A 45 -1.28 -46.19 23.47
CA MET A 45 -0.93 -44.93 24.14
C MET A 45 0.44 -44.43 23.66
N THR A 46 0.67 -43.13 23.76
CA THR A 46 2.00 -42.52 23.66
C THR A 46 2.50 -42.06 25.02
N MET A 47 3.82 -41.88 25.20
CA MET A 47 4.39 -41.48 26.48
C MET A 47 3.78 -40.16 27.00
N GLY A 48 3.28 -40.17 28.24
CA GLY A 48 2.58 -39.04 28.85
C GLY A 48 1.06 -39.04 28.64
N ASP A 49 0.53 -39.87 27.74
CA ASP A 49 -0.92 -40.04 27.58
C ASP A 49 -1.55 -40.58 28.87
N THR A 50 -2.81 -40.23 29.06
CA THR A 50 -3.61 -40.69 30.19
C THR A 50 -4.89 -41.37 29.71
N VAL A 51 -5.26 -42.47 30.35
CA VAL A 51 -6.52 -43.17 30.05
C VAL A 51 -7.21 -43.60 31.34
N GLN A 52 -8.52 -43.37 31.42
CA GLN A 52 -9.32 -43.75 32.58
C GLN A 52 -9.86 -45.17 32.40
N PHE A 53 -9.52 -46.07 33.32
CA PHE A 53 -10.11 -47.38 33.42
C PHE A 53 -11.35 -47.37 34.31
N MET A 54 -12.32 -48.21 33.97
CA MET A 54 -13.52 -48.45 34.77
C MET A 54 -13.81 -49.95 34.83
N ALA A 55 -14.46 -50.40 35.90
CA ALA A 55 -14.80 -51.80 36.11
C ALA A 55 -16.31 -51.99 36.26
N PHE A 56 -16.84 -53.09 35.71
CA PHE A 56 -18.27 -53.37 35.60
C PHE A 56 -18.58 -54.82 35.98
N LEU A 57 -19.63 -55.04 36.76
CA LEU A 57 -20.13 -56.36 37.16
C LEU A 57 -21.16 -56.87 36.16
N GLN A 58 -20.90 -58.05 35.60
CA GLN A 58 -21.76 -58.71 34.61
C GLN A 58 -22.82 -59.58 35.29
N PRO A 59 -24.04 -59.68 34.71
CA PRO A 59 -24.40 -59.27 33.35
C PRO A 59 -24.99 -57.84 33.20
N ASN A 60 -25.05 -57.07 34.29
CA ASN A 60 -25.84 -55.84 34.33
C ASN A 60 -25.04 -54.57 33.98
N ASP A 61 -23.72 -54.68 33.78
CA ASP A 61 -22.80 -53.54 33.65
C ASP A 61 -22.83 -52.58 34.85
N ASP A 62 -23.11 -53.10 36.05
CA ASP A 62 -23.13 -52.30 37.28
C ASP A 62 -21.69 -51.87 37.63
N ILE A 63 -21.45 -50.59 37.92
CA ILE A 63 -20.10 -50.08 38.25
C ILE A 63 -19.55 -50.82 39.49
N ALA A 64 -18.34 -51.34 39.35
CA ALA A 64 -17.66 -52.13 40.37
C ALA A 64 -16.60 -51.29 41.11
N GLU A 65 -16.62 -51.32 42.44
CA GLU A 65 -15.48 -50.89 43.23
C GLU A 65 -14.39 -51.98 43.22
N VAL A 66 -13.22 -51.64 42.69
CA VAL A 66 -12.11 -52.58 42.50
C VAL A 66 -10.81 -51.98 43.02
N THR A 67 -9.85 -52.85 43.35
CA THR A 67 -8.46 -52.45 43.53
C THR A 67 -7.72 -52.57 42.21
N TRP A 68 -7.09 -51.47 41.80
CA TRP A 68 -6.28 -51.40 40.58
C TRP A 68 -4.81 -51.72 40.90
N SER A 69 -4.17 -52.47 40.00
CA SER A 69 -2.74 -52.76 40.05
C SER A 69 -2.20 -53.03 38.66
N THR A 70 -0.88 -52.90 38.49
CA THR A 70 -0.19 -53.37 37.29
C THR A 70 0.26 -54.81 37.52
N LEU A 71 -0.11 -55.72 36.61
CA LEU A 71 0.27 -57.13 36.71
C LEU A 71 1.65 -57.39 36.10
N GLU A 72 1.97 -56.70 35.00
CA GLU A 72 3.25 -56.85 34.29
C GLU A 72 3.77 -55.48 33.83
N ASN A 73 5.09 -55.28 33.97
CA ASN A 73 5.86 -54.10 33.54
C ASN A 73 5.42 -52.76 34.20
N GLU A 74 5.57 -52.65 35.53
CA GLU A 74 5.23 -51.44 36.33
C GLU A 74 6.02 -50.17 35.96
N ASP A 75 7.12 -50.31 35.22
CA ASP A 75 7.92 -49.20 34.70
C ASP A 75 7.32 -48.55 33.43
N VAL A 76 6.42 -49.26 32.73
CA VAL A 76 5.81 -48.82 31.46
C VAL A 76 4.62 -47.89 31.71
N ILE A 77 3.82 -48.14 32.75
CA ILE A 77 2.66 -47.33 33.14
C ILE A 77 2.58 -47.09 34.66
N SER A 78 1.87 -46.06 35.11
CA SER A 78 1.29 -46.02 36.46
C SER A 78 -0.22 -46.09 36.38
N ILE A 79 -0.85 -46.74 37.35
CA ILE A 79 -2.30 -46.68 37.58
C ILE A 79 -2.57 -46.21 39.00
N ASP A 80 -3.48 -45.25 39.18
CA ASP A 80 -3.88 -44.77 40.50
C ASP A 80 -5.05 -45.57 41.11
N GLU A 81 -5.43 -45.24 42.34
CA GLU A 81 -6.54 -45.90 43.06
C GLU A 81 -7.91 -45.72 42.39
N ASN A 82 -8.05 -44.72 41.51
CA ASN A 82 -9.27 -44.44 40.77
C ASN A 82 -9.28 -45.08 39.38
N GLY A 83 -8.19 -45.72 38.96
CA GLY A 83 -8.04 -46.35 37.65
C GLY A 83 -7.52 -45.41 36.55
N LEU A 84 -6.97 -44.24 36.90
CA LEU A 84 -6.31 -43.37 35.93
C LEU A 84 -4.92 -43.93 35.62
N VAL A 85 -4.70 -44.31 34.37
CA VAL A 85 -3.43 -44.78 33.86
C VAL A 85 -2.65 -43.65 33.20
N ILE A 86 -1.34 -43.59 33.44
CA ILE A 86 -0.39 -42.67 32.78
C ILE A 86 0.72 -43.50 32.13
N ALA A 87 0.96 -43.29 30.84
CA ALA A 87 2.06 -43.91 30.10
C ALA A 87 3.41 -43.28 30.48
N LYS A 88 4.40 -44.12 30.85
CA LYS A 88 5.71 -43.67 31.35
C LYS A 88 6.87 -43.98 30.39
N THR A 89 6.96 -45.21 29.90
CA THR A 89 8.07 -45.65 29.04
C THR A 89 7.56 -46.54 27.92
N ASN A 90 8.28 -46.58 26.80
CA ASN A 90 7.93 -47.41 25.65
C ASN A 90 7.96 -48.91 26.04
N GLY A 91 6.89 -49.63 25.71
CA GLY A 91 6.73 -51.03 26.03
C GLY A 91 5.28 -51.43 26.16
N TRP A 92 5.03 -52.60 26.74
CA TRP A 92 3.68 -53.09 26.98
C TRP A 92 3.49 -53.34 28.47
N ALA A 93 2.27 -53.13 28.98
CA ALA A 93 1.91 -53.36 30.38
C ALA A 93 0.54 -54.02 30.48
N THR A 94 0.28 -54.67 31.62
CA THR A 94 -1.03 -55.27 31.89
C THR A 94 -1.65 -54.62 33.12
N VAL A 95 -2.83 -54.04 32.97
CA VAL A 95 -3.65 -53.54 34.08
C VAL A 95 -4.52 -54.66 34.60
N LEU A 96 -4.63 -54.77 35.93
CA LEU A 96 -5.47 -55.73 36.65
C LEU A 96 -6.45 -54.99 37.56
N ALA A 97 -7.74 -55.30 37.42
CA ALA A 97 -8.77 -54.96 38.39
C ALA A 97 -9.11 -56.17 39.25
N THR A 98 -9.19 -55.98 40.57
CA THR A 98 -9.62 -57.01 41.52
C THR A 98 -10.81 -56.51 42.34
N HIS A 99 -11.96 -57.17 42.22
CA HIS A 99 -13.14 -56.90 43.04
C HIS A 99 -13.05 -57.59 44.40
N SER A 100 -13.72 -57.05 45.43
CA SER A 100 -13.73 -57.58 46.80
C SER A 100 -14.19 -59.05 46.93
N SER A 101 -14.97 -59.54 45.96
CA SER A 101 -15.42 -60.94 45.88
C SER A 101 -14.36 -61.90 45.31
N GLY A 102 -13.20 -61.39 44.88
CA GLY A 102 -12.13 -62.16 44.22
C GLY A 102 -12.27 -62.29 42.71
N MET A 103 -13.27 -61.67 42.08
CA MET A 103 -13.34 -61.59 40.61
C MET A 103 -12.28 -60.62 40.08
N THR A 104 -11.66 -60.98 38.95
CA THR A 104 -10.62 -60.16 38.32
C THR A 104 -10.86 -60.03 36.82
N ASP A 105 -10.37 -58.93 36.24
CA ASP A 105 -10.24 -58.77 34.78
C ASP A 105 -8.96 -58.00 34.45
N THR A 106 -8.43 -58.21 33.25
CA THR A 106 -7.14 -57.63 32.81
C THR A 106 -7.26 -56.98 31.45
N SER A 107 -6.46 -55.95 31.20
CA SER A 107 -6.34 -55.31 29.89
C SER A 107 -4.88 -55.01 29.57
N TYR A 108 -4.53 -55.14 28.29
CA TYR A 108 -3.20 -54.87 27.78
C TYR A 108 -3.09 -53.42 27.35
N ILE A 109 -1.95 -52.79 27.62
CA ILE A 109 -1.60 -51.44 27.18
C ILE A 109 -0.31 -51.53 26.37
N ALA A 110 -0.30 -50.91 25.19
CA ALA A 110 0.90 -50.68 24.40
C ALA A 110 1.23 -49.19 24.46
N VAL A 111 2.43 -48.86 24.95
CA VAL A 111 2.96 -47.50 24.97
C VAL A 111 4.03 -47.40 23.90
N ASP A 112 3.75 -46.66 22.84
CA ASP A 112 4.70 -46.42 21.75
C ASP A 112 5.30 -45.01 21.84
N ASP A 113 6.47 -44.82 21.22
CA ASP A 113 7.04 -43.49 21.04
C ASP A 113 6.19 -42.66 20.08
N VAL A 114 6.19 -41.33 20.24
CA VAL A 114 5.64 -40.42 19.21
C VAL A 114 6.51 -40.55 17.97
N VAL A 115 6.09 -41.39 17.02
CA VAL A 115 6.77 -41.53 15.72
C VAL A 115 6.25 -40.43 14.80
N ALA A 116 6.96 -39.31 14.79
CA ALA A 116 6.86 -38.40 13.66
C ALA A 116 7.67 -38.99 12.49
N GLU A 117 7.06 -39.04 11.30
CA GLU A 117 7.77 -39.45 10.09
C GLU A 117 8.84 -38.41 9.72
N VAL A 118 10.06 -38.62 10.20
CA VAL A 118 11.21 -37.75 9.89
C VAL A 118 12.12 -38.46 8.88
N GLU A 119 12.32 -37.83 7.74
CA GLU A 119 13.25 -38.26 6.70
C GLU A 119 14.60 -37.54 6.80
N LYS A 120 14.59 -36.28 7.25
CA LYS A 120 15.78 -35.43 7.31
C LYS A 120 15.67 -34.42 8.44
N ILE A 121 16.84 -34.06 8.98
CA ILE A 121 17.04 -32.92 9.89
C ILE A 121 18.04 -31.94 9.27
N ALA A 122 17.88 -30.65 9.54
CA ALA A 122 18.80 -29.59 9.11
C ALA A 122 18.71 -28.37 10.04
N PHE A 123 19.72 -27.50 9.99
CA PHE A 123 19.65 -26.17 10.59
C PHE A 123 19.24 -25.13 9.55
N ARG A 124 18.47 -24.11 9.97
CA ARG A 124 18.14 -22.96 9.12
C ARG A 124 19.38 -22.11 8.85
N GLU A 125 20.19 -21.86 9.88
CA GLU A 125 21.48 -21.20 9.76
C GLU A 125 22.65 -22.20 9.74
N ARG A 126 23.56 -22.06 8.78
CA ARG A 126 24.82 -22.85 8.76
C ARG A 126 25.81 -22.41 9.85
N ILE A 127 25.75 -21.14 10.23
CA ILE A 127 26.59 -20.52 11.25
C ILE A 127 25.70 -19.66 12.13
N THR A 128 25.75 -19.89 13.44
CA THR A 128 25.13 -19.03 14.46
C THR A 128 26.23 -18.25 15.15
N ASN A 129 26.11 -16.92 15.17
CA ASN A 129 27.06 -16.05 15.88
C ASN A 129 26.54 -15.81 17.30
N VAL A 130 27.42 -15.97 18.29
CA VAL A 130 27.13 -15.74 19.71
C VAL A 130 28.20 -14.83 20.27
N VAL A 131 27.84 -13.94 21.18
CA VAL A 131 28.82 -13.13 21.91
C VAL A 131 29.19 -13.87 23.20
N GLU A 132 30.46 -13.80 23.59
CA GLU A 132 30.92 -14.37 24.86
C GLU A 132 30.05 -13.88 26.05
N GLY A 133 29.54 -14.82 26.84
CA GLY A 133 28.62 -14.57 27.96
C GLY A 133 27.14 -14.36 27.58
N ARG A 134 26.80 -14.38 26.28
CA ARG A 134 25.43 -14.21 25.78
C ARG A 134 24.87 -15.50 25.19
N THR A 135 23.56 -15.50 24.94
CA THR A 135 22.82 -16.63 24.39
C THR A 135 22.28 -16.37 22.98
N ALA A 136 22.19 -17.40 22.15
CA ALA A 136 21.49 -17.36 20.87
C ALA A 136 20.78 -18.69 20.62
N TYR A 137 19.66 -18.66 19.90
CA TYR A 137 18.90 -19.87 19.59
C TYR A 137 19.38 -20.51 18.27
N VAL A 138 19.49 -21.83 18.23
CA VAL A 138 19.79 -22.58 17.00
C VAL A 138 18.53 -23.24 16.45
N ASN A 139 18.14 -22.87 15.23
CA ASN A 139 16.88 -23.32 14.65
C ASN A 139 17.11 -24.59 13.81
N ALA A 140 16.91 -25.76 14.43
CA ALA A 140 16.87 -27.03 13.72
C ALA A 140 15.44 -27.37 13.32
N TYR A 141 15.26 -27.94 12.13
CA TYR A 141 13.97 -28.36 11.58
C TYR A 141 14.07 -29.73 10.93
N THR A 142 12.93 -30.41 10.83
CA THR A 142 12.80 -31.73 10.18
C THR A 142 11.85 -31.71 8.99
N THR A 143 11.95 -32.72 8.12
CA THR A 143 11.02 -32.93 6.99
C THR A 143 10.57 -34.39 6.91
N PRO A 144 9.38 -34.68 6.35
CA PRO A 144 8.37 -33.74 5.85
C PRO A 144 7.66 -32.93 6.94
N TYR A 145 7.67 -33.38 8.19
CA TYR A 145 7.05 -32.70 9.33
C TYR A 145 8.11 -32.08 10.24
N ASP A 146 7.87 -30.86 10.73
CA ASP A 146 8.73 -30.19 11.70
C ASP A 146 8.35 -30.63 13.12
N VAL A 147 9.28 -31.28 13.81
CA VAL A 147 9.08 -31.85 15.16
C VAL A 147 9.74 -31.02 16.25
N SER A 148 10.27 -29.85 15.91
CA SER A 148 10.94 -28.96 16.86
C SER A 148 10.07 -28.56 18.05
N GLU A 149 8.75 -28.43 17.85
CA GLU A 149 7.80 -28.04 18.91
C GLU A 149 7.42 -29.18 19.87
N ILE A 150 7.68 -30.45 19.51
CA ILE A 150 7.30 -31.62 20.32
C ILE A 150 8.50 -32.29 21.02
N GLY A 151 9.67 -31.62 21.05
CA GLY A 151 10.80 -32.01 21.91
C GLY A 151 11.54 -33.29 21.49
N LEU A 152 11.41 -33.72 20.23
CA LEU A 152 12.08 -34.93 19.72
C LEU A 152 13.52 -34.70 19.25
N ILE A 153 13.97 -33.45 19.14
CA ILE A 153 15.34 -33.10 18.74
C ILE A 153 16.23 -32.97 19.97
N LYS A 154 17.35 -33.67 19.97
CA LYS A 154 18.40 -33.57 21.00
C LYS A 154 19.58 -32.76 20.48
N TYR A 155 20.08 -31.86 21.30
CA TYR A 155 21.24 -31.02 20.97
C TYR A 155 22.49 -31.45 21.73
N ALA A 156 23.64 -31.32 21.07
CA ALA A 156 24.95 -31.55 21.68
C ALA A 156 25.99 -30.61 21.08
N MET A 157 26.92 -30.13 21.91
CA MET A 157 28.08 -29.35 21.47
C MET A 157 29.32 -30.25 21.35
N GLU A 158 30.11 -30.04 20.30
CA GLU A 158 31.42 -30.69 20.14
C GLU A 158 32.41 -30.21 21.20
N ASP A 159 32.52 -28.90 21.37
CA ASP A 159 33.39 -28.27 22.37
C ASP A 159 32.59 -27.36 23.32
N ASN A 160 32.31 -27.88 24.52
CA ASN A 160 31.62 -27.18 25.60
C ASN A 160 32.49 -26.14 26.32
N SER A 161 33.79 -26.01 26.01
CA SER A 161 34.61 -24.91 26.51
C SER A 161 34.38 -23.61 25.74
N ILE A 162 33.96 -23.71 24.47
CA ILE A 162 33.66 -22.58 23.60
C ILE A 162 32.21 -22.13 23.77
N ALA A 163 31.24 -23.06 23.76
CA ALA A 163 29.82 -22.76 23.97
C ALA A 163 29.06 -24.00 24.46
N THR A 164 27.98 -23.81 25.22
CA THR A 164 27.06 -24.88 25.67
C THR A 164 25.71 -24.74 25.02
N VAL A 165 24.97 -25.83 24.83
CA VAL A 165 23.58 -25.82 24.32
C VAL A 165 22.66 -26.52 25.32
N ASP A 166 21.47 -25.97 25.55
CA ASP A 166 20.45 -26.62 26.38
C ASP A 166 19.51 -27.53 25.55
N SER A 167 18.54 -28.17 26.23
CA SER A 167 17.58 -29.07 25.58
C SER A 167 16.63 -28.38 24.60
N THR A 168 16.51 -27.06 24.67
CA THR A 168 15.66 -26.27 23.77
C THR A 168 16.41 -25.82 22.52
N GLY A 169 17.74 -25.95 22.48
CA GLY A 169 18.55 -25.38 21.41
C GLY A 169 19.01 -23.95 21.70
N MET A 170 18.93 -23.47 22.94
CA MET A 170 19.53 -22.20 23.32
C MET A 170 21.03 -22.41 23.63
N VAL A 171 21.88 -21.75 22.84
CA VAL A 171 23.34 -21.81 22.94
C VAL A 171 23.84 -20.65 23.78
N THR A 172 24.74 -20.90 24.74
CA THR A 172 25.46 -19.89 25.54
C THR A 172 26.91 -19.86 25.10
N GLY A 173 27.43 -18.70 24.68
CA GLY A 173 28.84 -18.51 24.35
C GLY A 173 29.69 -18.38 25.62
N LEU A 174 30.78 -19.15 25.72
CA LEU A 174 31.64 -19.18 26.90
C LEU A 174 33.04 -18.64 26.65
N GLN A 175 33.62 -18.91 25.48
CA GLN A 175 34.94 -18.44 25.10
C GLN A 175 34.99 -18.16 23.59
N VAL A 176 35.71 -17.11 23.19
CA VAL A 176 35.94 -16.77 21.78
C VAL A 176 36.49 -17.97 21.01
N GLY A 177 35.82 -18.36 19.93
CA GLY A 177 36.18 -19.56 19.20
C GLY A 177 35.12 -20.00 18.19
N LEU A 178 35.38 -21.14 17.57
CA LEU A 178 34.46 -21.80 16.64
C LEU A 178 34.26 -23.24 17.11
N THR A 179 33.02 -23.63 17.33
CA THR A 179 32.63 -24.99 17.72
C THR A 179 31.44 -25.46 16.87
N THR A 180 31.02 -26.70 17.01
CA THR A 180 29.92 -27.29 16.25
C THR A 180 28.80 -27.73 17.18
N VAL A 181 27.57 -27.38 16.82
CA VAL A 181 26.35 -27.93 17.42
C VAL A 181 25.83 -29.05 16.53
N SER A 182 25.43 -30.16 17.14
CA SER A 182 24.72 -31.27 16.49
C SER A 182 23.28 -31.31 16.99
N ALA A 183 22.33 -31.41 16.07
CA ALA A 183 20.94 -31.73 16.34
C ALA A 183 20.66 -33.16 15.88
N ILE A 184 20.12 -34.00 16.75
CA ILE A 184 19.97 -35.45 16.56
C ILE A 184 18.51 -35.84 16.81
N THR A 185 17.93 -36.63 15.91
CA THR A 185 16.61 -37.25 16.07
C THR A 185 16.60 -38.62 15.39
N LYS A 186 15.48 -39.35 15.45
CA LYS A 186 15.33 -40.67 14.82
C LYS A 186 14.48 -40.58 13.55
N ASN A 187 14.85 -41.35 12.53
CA ASN A 187 14.05 -41.49 11.32
C ASN A 187 12.95 -42.58 11.47
N VAL A 188 12.16 -42.79 10.42
CA VAL A 188 11.13 -43.84 10.34
C VAL A 188 11.66 -45.27 10.53
N LEU A 189 12.97 -45.49 10.38
CA LEU A 189 13.64 -46.78 10.60
C LEU A 189 14.29 -46.87 12.00
N TYR A 190 14.02 -45.91 12.89
CA TYR A 190 14.61 -45.78 14.23
C TYR A 190 16.13 -45.58 14.24
N GLU A 191 16.72 -45.16 13.12
CA GLU A 191 18.13 -44.82 13.02
C GLU A 191 18.35 -43.36 13.41
N ASP A 192 19.45 -43.09 14.11
CA ASP A 192 19.84 -41.73 14.46
C ASP A 192 20.23 -40.98 13.17
N ILE A 193 19.57 -39.85 12.93
CA ILE A 193 19.93 -38.87 11.91
C ILE A 193 20.37 -37.59 12.59
N ALA A 194 21.36 -36.92 12.02
CA ALA A 194 21.94 -35.73 12.60
C ALA A 194 22.18 -34.63 11.57
N ALA A 195 22.07 -33.39 12.03
CA ALA A 195 22.52 -32.20 11.34
C ALA A 195 23.56 -31.48 12.19
N GLN A 196 24.45 -30.73 11.53
CA GLN A 196 25.48 -29.94 12.18
C GLN A 196 25.44 -28.50 11.69
N ALA A 197 25.70 -27.57 12.61
CA ALA A 197 25.92 -26.15 12.32
C ALA A 197 27.10 -25.63 13.13
N SER A 198 27.75 -24.58 12.63
CA SER A 198 28.85 -23.94 13.35
C SER A 198 28.34 -22.89 14.33
N ILE A 199 28.90 -22.85 15.53
CA ILE A 199 28.71 -21.76 16.49
C ILE A 199 30.01 -20.96 16.53
N LYS A 200 29.94 -19.69 16.13
CA LYS A 200 31.06 -18.77 16.19
C LYS A 200 30.86 -17.82 17.37
N VAL A 201 31.70 -17.97 18.40
CA VAL A 201 31.70 -17.10 19.57
C VAL A 201 32.68 -15.96 19.33
N HIS A 202 32.19 -14.73 19.40
CA HIS A 202 32.98 -13.51 19.25
C HIS A 202 33.28 -12.87 20.60
N GLU A 203 34.38 -12.12 20.66
CA GLU A 203 34.73 -11.30 21.82
C GLU A 203 33.64 -10.26 22.07
N LEU A 204 33.29 -10.04 23.34
CA LEU A 204 32.34 -9.01 23.73
C LEU A 204 32.93 -7.63 23.47
N VAL A 205 32.30 -6.87 22.56
CA VAL A 205 32.58 -5.45 22.34
C VAL A 205 31.48 -4.68 23.06
N GLU A 206 31.81 -4.12 24.22
CA GLU A 206 30.85 -3.40 25.05
C GLU A 206 30.34 -2.13 24.35
N LEU A 207 29.06 -1.87 24.55
CA LEU A 207 28.44 -0.61 24.17
C LEU A 207 28.78 0.46 25.20
N THR A 208 29.06 1.67 24.72
CA THR A 208 29.31 2.85 25.55
C THR A 208 28.14 3.81 25.57
N GLU A 209 27.32 3.81 24.52
CA GLU A 209 26.20 4.74 24.36
C GLU A 209 25.09 4.13 23.51
N ILE A 210 23.86 4.61 23.72
CA ILE A 210 22.73 4.38 22.83
C ILE A 210 22.28 5.75 22.33
N SER A 211 22.25 5.95 21.02
CA SER A 211 21.88 7.23 20.40
C SER A 211 20.45 7.13 19.88
N LEU A 212 19.56 7.98 20.38
CA LEU A 212 18.16 8.06 19.95
C LEU A 212 18.03 9.00 18.75
N ALA A 213 17.25 8.61 17.73
CA ALA A 213 17.02 9.46 16.56
C ALA A 213 16.13 10.67 16.86
N SER A 214 15.25 10.55 17.86
CA SER A 214 14.37 11.63 18.33
C SER A 214 14.19 11.57 19.84
N SER A 215 13.90 12.73 20.45
CA SER A 215 13.48 12.86 21.85
C SER A 215 11.96 13.02 22.00
N VAL A 216 11.24 13.29 20.91
CA VAL A 216 9.78 13.47 20.90
C VAL A 216 9.16 12.79 19.68
N VAL A 217 8.02 12.12 19.87
CA VAL A 217 7.21 11.52 18.80
C VAL A 217 5.76 11.93 18.99
N ASN A 218 5.20 12.59 17.99
CA ASN A 218 3.77 12.93 17.95
C ASN A 218 3.04 11.88 17.11
N THR A 219 1.95 11.33 17.64
CA THR A 219 1.21 10.25 17.01
C THR A 219 -0.28 10.34 17.32
N PHE A 220 -1.08 9.50 16.67
CA PHE A 220 -2.53 9.45 16.91
C PHE A 220 -2.93 8.13 17.57
N GLN A 221 -3.99 8.19 18.36
CA GLN A 221 -4.58 7.02 18.99
C GLN A 221 -4.85 5.91 17.97
N GLY A 222 -4.42 4.69 18.29
CA GLY A 222 -4.59 3.49 17.46
C GLY A 222 -3.43 3.20 16.51
N LEU A 223 -2.47 4.11 16.34
CA LEU A 223 -1.32 3.90 15.47
C LEU A 223 -0.18 3.18 16.19
N GLU A 224 0.63 2.47 15.40
CA GLU A 224 1.92 1.94 15.81
C GLU A 224 3.05 2.64 15.06
N GLY A 225 4.23 2.69 15.68
CA GLY A 225 5.43 3.21 15.05
C GLY A 225 6.67 2.56 15.63
N LYS A 226 7.81 2.74 14.95
CA LYS A 226 9.09 2.22 15.40
C LYS A 226 9.88 3.30 16.13
N ILE A 227 10.62 2.91 17.16
CA ILE A 227 11.61 3.74 17.82
C ILE A 227 12.96 3.53 17.12
N ASP A 228 13.49 4.59 16.53
CA ASP A 228 14.78 4.55 15.84
C ASP A 228 15.92 4.93 16.81
N PHE A 229 16.91 4.06 16.90
CA PHE A 229 18.09 4.23 17.74
C PHE A 229 19.30 3.47 17.17
N THR A 230 20.49 3.87 17.59
CA THR A 230 21.76 3.26 17.19
C THR A 230 22.61 2.96 18.42
N PHE A 231 23.23 1.79 18.45
CA PHE A 231 24.20 1.43 19.48
C PHE A 231 25.60 1.92 19.12
N LEU A 232 26.32 2.49 20.09
CA LEU A 232 27.67 2.97 19.91
C LEU A 232 28.65 2.29 20.88
N PRO A 233 29.87 1.92 20.42
CA PRO A 233 30.35 2.06 19.05
C PRO A 233 29.62 1.09 18.09
N GLU A 234 29.61 1.39 16.79
CA GLU A 234 28.86 0.63 15.77
C GLU A 234 29.28 -0.85 15.68
N ASN A 235 30.53 -1.17 16.06
CA ASN A 235 31.03 -2.54 16.12
C ASN A 235 30.70 -3.27 17.43
N GLY A 236 29.97 -2.62 18.34
CA GLY A 236 29.46 -3.25 19.55
C GLY A 236 28.47 -4.36 19.22
N ASN A 237 28.57 -5.47 19.94
CA ASN A 237 27.85 -6.70 19.59
C ASN A 237 26.87 -7.19 20.67
N ASP A 238 26.71 -6.42 21.75
CA ASP A 238 25.73 -6.65 22.81
C ASP A 238 24.43 -5.87 22.57
N THR A 239 23.78 -6.12 21.43
CA THR A 239 22.66 -5.32 20.92
C THR A 239 21.29 -5.74 21.45
N ILE A 240 21.23 -6.54 22.52
CA ILE A 240 19.98 -6.90 23.18
C ILE A 240 19.48 -5.66 23.94
N PHE A 241 18.20 -5.31 23.74
CA PHE A 241 17.57 -4.19 24.43
C PHE A 241 16.11 -4.51 24.77
N GLU A 242 15.58 -3.71 25.66
CA GLU A 242 14.17 -3.69 26.04
C GLU A 242 13.69 -2.24 26.09
N LEU A 243 12.48 -2.01 25.60
CA LEU A 243 11.77 -0.75 25.75
C LEU A 243 10.85 -0.81 26.97
N PHE A 244 10.77 0.30 27.69
CA PHE A 244 9.90 0.47 28.84
C PHE A 244 9.05 1.71 28.65
N SER A 245 7.73 1.58 28.79
CA SER A 245 6.82 2.73 28.82
C SER A 245 6.52 3.13 30.25
N SER A 246 6.50 4.44 30.52
CA SER A 246 6.04 5.00 31.80
C SER A 246 4.55 4.78 32.05
N ASP A 247 3.75 4.63 30.99
CA ASP A 247 2.31 4.39 31.07
C ASP A 247 1.84 3.52 29.90
N THR A 248 1.65 2.23 30.16
CA THR A 248 1.22 1.23 29.17
C THR A 248 -0.26 1.30 28.80
N SER A 249 -1.05 2.14 29.50
CA SER A 249 -2.42 2.45 29.13
C SER A 249 -2.49 3.50 28.01
N ILE A 250 -1.53 4.43 27.96
CA ILE A 250 -1.40 5.44 26.91
C ILE A 250 -0.55 4.91 25.75
N VAL A 251 0.66 4.40 26.03
CA VAL A 251 1.58 3.85 25.01
C VAL A 251 2.16 2.53 25.48
N ALA A 252 1.89 1.46 24.75
CA ALA A 252 2.56 0.18 24.95
C ALA A 252 3.77 0.03 24.03
N VAL A 253 4.65 -0.90 24.36
CA VAL A 253 5.83 -1.23 23.55
C VAL A 253 5.89 -2.73 23.29
N ASP A 254 6.36 -3.11 22.10
CA ASP A 254 6.56 -4.50 21.67
C ASP A 254 7.80 -4.54 20.77
N GLY A 255 8.89 -5.15 21.26
CA GLY A 255 10.20 -5.09 20.60
C GLY A 255 10.70 -3.64 20.44
N ASP A 256 10.95 -3.22 19.19
CA ASP A 256 11.35 -1.86 18.82
C ASP A 256 10.17 -0.94 18.47
N LYS A 257 8.92 -1.42 18.62
CA LYS A 257 7.71 -0.65 18.30
C LYS A 257 7.05 -0.07 19.53
N TYR A 258 6.38 1.06 19.32
CA TYR A 258 5.38 1.61 20.22
C TYR A 258 3.97 1.43 19.62
N ILE A 259 2.96 1.36 20.48
CA ILE A 259 1.54 1.25 20.14
C ILE A 259 0.80 2.32 20.95
N ALA A 260 0.25 3.33 20.27
CA ALA A 260 -0.51 4.41 20.89
C ALA A 260 -1.95 3.94 21.18
N LYS A 261 -2.28 3.76 22.46
CA LYS A 261 -3.56 3.17 22.90
C LYS A 261 -4.61 4.22 23.26
N ASP A 262 -4.21 5.24 24.01
CA ASP A 262 -5.09 6.28 24.52
C ASP A 262 -4.44 7.67 24.39
N VAL A 263 -5.27 8.70 24.34
CA VAL A 263 -4.84 10.10 24.24
C VAL A 263 -4.13 10.53 25.53
N GLY A 264 -2.98 11.17 25.39
CA GLY A 264 -2.16 11.65 26.49
C GLY A 264 -0.67 11.59 26.15
N THR A 265 0.16 11.81 27.16
CA THR A 265 1.62 11.77 27.03
C THR A 265 2.17 10.63 27.86
N ALA A 266 3.05 9.82 27.26
CA ALA A 266 3.83 8.80 27.95
C ALA A 266 5.30 8.87 27.53
N PHE A 267 6.19 8.30 28.33
CA PHE A 267 7.62 8.33 28.08
C PHE A 267 8.13 6.92 27.82
N ILE A 268 8.92 6.75 26.76
CA ILE A 268 9.62 5.50 26.47
C ILE A 268 11.09 5.63 26.89
N PHE A 269 11.58 4.60 27.58
CA PHE A 269 12.97 4.42 27.93
C PHE A 269 13.50 3.18 27.21
N LEU A 270 14.77 3.22 26.83
CA LEU A 270 15.44 2.10 26.19
C LEU A 270 16.59 1.65 27.08
N SER A 271 16.67 0.35 27.39
CA SER A 271 17.75 -0.22 28.18
C SER A 271 18.32 -1.47 27.55
N ASN A 272 19.63 -1.67 27.65
CA ASN A 272 20.28 -2.97 27.39
C ASN A 272 20.72 -3.66 28.70
N GLY A 273 20.19 -3.22 29.84
CA GLY A 273 20.55 -3.68 31.18
C GLY A 273 21.81 -3.02 31.77
N LYS A 274 22.68 -2.42 30.94
CA LYS A 274 23.85 -1.62 31.41
C LYS A 274 23.62 -0.13 31.22
N ILE A 275 23.20 0.27 30.03
CA ILE A 275 22.91 1.64 29.62
C ILE A 275 21.39 1.77 29.56
N THR A 276 20.89 2.89 30.07
CA THR A 276 19.48 3.28 29.91
C THR A 276 19.45 4.68 29.33
N GLU A 277 18.74 4.84 28.22
CA GLU A 277 18.61 6.07 27.47
C GLU A 277 17.13 6.50 27.38
N GLY A 278 16.90 7.79 27.21
CA GLY A 278 15.58 8.42 27.21
C GLY A 278 15.41 9.46 28.33
N PRO A 279 14.19 9.95 28.59
CA PRO A 279 12.94 9.52 27.95
C PRO A 279 12.77 10.04 26.52
N ILE A 280 12.09 9.26 25.68
CA ILE A 280 11.41 9.73 24.48
C ILE A 280 9.99 10.10 24.88
N GLU A 281 9.60 11.35 24.68
CA GLU A 281 8.23 11.81 24.91
C GLU A 281 7.33 11.39 23.74
N ILE A 282 6.30 10.60 24.03
CA ILE A 282 5.30 10.18 23.05
C ILE A 282 4.01 10.93 23.37
N GLU A 283 3.64 11.87 22.48
CA GLU A 283 2.40 12.62 22.56
C GLU A 283 1.36 11.94 21.65
N VAL A 284 0.32 11.38 22.27
CA VAL A 284 -0.79 10.72 21.58
C VAL A 284 -1.97 11.67 21.54
N GLU A 285 -2.34 12.10 20.34
CA GLU A 285 -3.52 12.91 20.11
C GLU A 285 -4.68 12.08 19.55
N LYS A 286 -5.89 12.63 19.63
CA LYS A 286 -7.02 12.04 18.93
C LYS A 286 -6.94 12.43 17.45
N ALA A 287 -7.08 11.46 16.56
CA ALA A 287 -7.26 11.75 15.14
C ALA A 287 -8.48 12.67 14.94
N ILE A 288 -8.33 13.64 14.05
CA ILE A 288 -9.42 14.52 13.63
C ILE A 288 -9.89 13.99 12.29
N ASP A 289 -11.08 13.40 12.32
CA ASP A 289 -11.70 12.80 11.14
C ASP A 289 -11.94 13.87 10.07
N LEU A 290 -11.74 13.48 8.81
CA LEU A 290 -12.11 14.31 7.67
C LEU A 290 -13.64 14.25 7.52
N GLU A 291 -14.31 15.39 7.64
CA GLU A 291 -15.78 15.47 7.51
C GLU A 291 -16.21 15.74 6.07
N ASP A 292 -15.49 16.62 5.36
CA ASP A 292 -15.69 16.90 3.94
C ASP A 292 -14.42 17.51 3.33
N PHE A 293 -14.39 17.70 2.01
CA PHE A 293 -13.36 18.50 1.35
C PHE A 293 -13.87 19.16 0.07
N SER A 294 -13.14 20.14 -0.47
CA SER A 294 -13.40 20.73 -1.79
C SER A 294 -12.17 20.66 -2.67
N ILE A 295 -12.37 20.44 -3.97
CA ILE A 295 -11.32 20.48 -4.99
C ILE A 295 -11.21 21.91 -5.52
N ILE A 296 -9.99 22.44 -5.57
CA ILE A 296 -9.65 23.71 -6.19
C ILE A 296 -8.51 23.53 -7.19
N SER A 297 -8.44 24.39 -8.21
CA SER A 297 -7.27 24.50 -9.08
C SER A 297 -6.43 25.71 -8.68
N GLU A 298 -5.11 25.66 -8.88
CA GLU A 298 -4.19 26.75 -8.48
C GLU A 298 -4.59 28.12 -9.01
N ASN A 299 -5.15 28.17 -10.22
CA ASN A 299 -5.54 29.41 -10.90
C ASN A 299 -7.06 29.64 -10.94
N GLY A 300 -7.87 28.79 -10.31
CA GLY A 300 -9.33 28.82 -10.40
C GLY A 300 -9.90 28.46 -11.77
N GLU A 301 -9.05 28.05 -12.72
CA GLU A 301 -9.45 27.63 -14.06
C GLU A 301 -9.81 26.14 -14.09
N ASN A 302 -10.70 25.78 -15.00
CA ASN A 302 -11.08 24.40 -15.30
C ASN A 302 -10.87 24.06 -16.79
N ILE A 303 -9.94 24.79 -17.44
CA ILE A 303 -9.65 24.68 -18.87
C ILE A 303 -8.14 24.49 -19.05
N ILE A 304 -7.75 23.51 -19.88
CA ILE A 304 -6.38 23.35 -20.38
C ILE A 304 -6.39 23.68 -21.87
N ARG A 305 -5.44 24.51 -22.33
CA ARG A 305 -5.49 25.15 -23.66
C ARG A 305 -4.62 24.43 -24.69
N THR A 306 -3.67 23.61 -24.24
CA THR A 306 -2.77 22.85 -25.12
C THR A 306 -2.64 21.41 -24.66
N ILE A 307 -2.50 20.47 -25.60
CA ILE A 307 -2.12 19.09 -25.26
C ILE A 307 -0.72 19.09 -24.61
N ASN A 308 -0.54 18.27 -23.58
CA ASN A 308 0.63 18.19 -22.70
C ASN A 308 0.79 19.37 -21.71
N GLU A 309 -0.10 20.37 -21.72
CA GLU A 309 -0.18 21.32 -20.63
C GLU A 309 -0.76 20.64 -19.39
N THR A 310 -0.39 21.16 -18.22
CA THR A 310 -0.77 20.58 -16.93
C THR A 310 -1.55 21.57 -16.09
N LEU A 311 -2.42 21.04 -15.23
CA LEU A 311 -3.15 21.82 -14.24
C LEU A 311 -3.08 21.12 -12.89
N GLN A 312 -2.59 21.81 -11.87
CA GLN A 312 -2.52 21.28 -10.51
C GLN A 312 -3.84 21.48 -9.77
N LEU A 313 -4.38 20.40 -9.23
CA LEU A 313 -5.49 20.44 -8.28
C LEU A 313 -4.99 20.36 -6.84
N SER A 314 -5.76 20.92 -5.92
CA SER A 314 -5.54 20.83 -4.48
C SER A 314 -6.84 20.55 -3.75
N VAL A 315 -6.73 19.94 -2.57
CA VAL A 315 -7.87 19.61 -1.71
C VAL A 315 -7.86 20.51 -0.48
N LEU A 316 -8.97 21.23 -0.25
CA LEU A 316 -9.22 21.94 1.00
C LEU A 316 -10.11 21.08 1.88
N THR A 317 -9.61 20.69 3.05
CA THR A 317 -10.29 19.77 3.96
C THR A 317 -11.14 20.50 5.00
N ILE A 318 -12.21 19.86 5.45
CA ILE A 318 -13.10 20.31 6.52
C ILE A 318 -13.17 19.19 7.56
N PRO A 319 -12.77 19.44 8.82
CA PRO A 319 -12.05 20.64 9.26
C PRO A 319 -10.66 20.76 8.59
N GLU A 320 -10.09 21.97 8.58
CA GLU A 320 -8.80 22.24 7.93
C GLU A 320 -7.65 21.42 8.56
N ASN A 321 -7.77 21.12 9.85
CA ASN A 321 -6.82 20.34 10.64
C ASN A 321 -7.16 18.84 10.73
N ALA A 322 -7.95 18.29 9.80
CA ALA A 322 -8.14 16.85 9.69
C ALA A 322 -6.78 16.13 9.59
N THR A 323 -6.64 15.01 10.31
CA THR A 323 -5.35 14.33 10.47
C THR A 323 -5.02 13.40 9.31
N ASN A 324 -6.04 12.78 8.70
CA ASN A 324 -5.91 12.08 7.41
C ASN A 324 -6.54 12.92 6.29
N ARG A 325 -5.70 13.42 5.38
CA ARG A 325 -6.11 14.32 4.27
C ARG A 325 -5.88 13.66 2.90
N LYS A 326 -5.53 12.37 2.88
CA LYS A 326 -5.20 11.66 1.66
C LYS A 326 -6.46 11.41 0.82
N VAL A 327 -6.32 11.64 -0.47
CA VAL A 327 -7.33 11.34 -1.47
C VAL A 327 -6.72 10.50 -2.59
N VAL A 328 -7.55 9.68 -3.21
CA VAL A 328 -7.24 8.91 -4.40
C VAL A 328 -7.88 9.61 -5.59
N TRP A 329 -7.08 9.89 -6.62
CA TRP A 329 -7.51 10.57 -7.83
C TRP A 329 -7.83 9.58 -8.95
N SER A 330 -8.81 9.92 -9.79
CA SER A 330 -9.09 9.20 -11.03
C SER A 330 -9.64 10.13 -12.11
N SER A 331 -9.48 9.76 -13.37
CA SER A 331 -10.08 10.45 -14.52
C SER A 331 -11.19 9.60 -15.13
N SER A 332 -12.28 10.23 -15.55
CA SER A 332 -13.34 9.55 -16.31
C SER A 332 -12.89 9.16 -17.72
N ASP A 333 -11.89 9.84 -18.28
CA ASP A 333 -11.36 9.59 -19.62
C ASP A 333 -9.88 10.02 -19.73
N GLU A 334 -8.97 9.06 -19.60
CA GLU A 334 -7.53 9.27 -19.71
C GLU A 334 -7.05 9.60 -21.13
N THR A 335 -7.90 9.42 -22.16
CA THR A 335 -7.58 9.85 -23.53
C THR A 335 -7.75 11.36 -23.73
N ILE A 336 -8.43 12.03 -22.79
CA ILE A 336 -8.61 13.48 -22.75
C ILE A 336 -7.68 14.10 -21.70
N ALA A 337 -7.67 13.56 -20.47
CA ALA A 337 -6.82 14.05 -19.39
C ALA A 337 -6.47 12.94 -18.39
N THR A 338 -5.19 12.83 -18.03
CA THR A 338 -4.73 11.97 -16.94
C THR A 338 -4.55 12.79 -15.65
N VAL A 339 -4.57 12.14 -14.50
CA VAL A 339 -4.29 12.75 -13.19
C VAL A 339 -3.38 11.83 -12.38
N ASP A 340 -2.36 12.39 -11.74
CA ASP A 340 -1.46 11.62 -10.88
C ASP A 340 -1.90 11.59 -9.40
N ASN A 341 -1.14 10.88 -8.56
CA ASN A 341 -1.44 10.78 -7.13
C ASN A 341 -1.33 12.10 -6.37
N ALA A 342 -0.66 13.11 -6.94
CA ALA A 342 -0.55 14.45 -6.37
C ALA A 342 -1.65 15.39 -6.87
N GLY A 343 -2.55 14.94 -7.76
CA GLY A 343 -3.61 15.76 -8.34
C GLY A 343 -3.13 16.62 -9.52
N LEU A 344 -1.97 16.32 -10.12
CA LEU A 344 -1.50 16.98 -11.33
C LEU A 344 -2.20 16.40 -12.55
N ILE A 345 -3.03 17.20 -13.21
CA ILE A 345 -3.70 16.84 -14.45
C ILE A 345 -2.74 17.07 -15.61
N THR A 346 -2.67 16.15 -16.57
CA THR A 346 -2.00 16.34 -17.87
C THR A 346 -3.00 16.15 -19.01
N ALA A 347 -3.11 17.13 -19.90
CA ALA A 347 -3.96 17.02 -21.08
C ALA A 347 -3.36 16.06 -22.12
N THR A 348 -4.14 15.09 -22.57
CA THR A 348 -3.74 14.07 -23.56
C THR A 348 -4.53 14.17 -24.87
N GLY A 349 -5.73 14.74 -24.84
CA GLY A 349 -6.60 14.91 -26.00
C GLY A 349 -7.69 15.95 -25.78
N GLN A 350 -8.32 16.42 -26.86
CA GLN A 350 -9.40 17.42 -26.78
C GLN A 350 -10.70 16.80 -26.26
N GLY A 351 -11.44 17.55 -25.44
CA GLY A 351 -12.75 17.15 -24.92
C GLY A 351 -12.93 17.48 -23.45
N MET A 352 -13.96 16.91 -22.83
CA MET A 352 -14.23 17.07 -21.40
C MET A 352 -13.94 15.77 -20.65
N ALA A 353 -13.21 15.86 -19.55
CA ALA A 353 -13.01 14.76 -18.60
C ALA A 353 -13.42 15.20 -17.19
N THR A 354 -13.90 14.27 -16.38
CA THR A 354 -14.21 14.52 -14.97
C THR A 354 -13.14 13.86 -14.12
N ILE A 355 -12.45 14.67 -13.33
CA ILE A 355 -11.46 14.23 -12.36
C ILE A 355 -12.16 14.03 -11.02
N THR A 356 -12.00 12.86 -10.41
CA THR A 356 -12.65 12.49 -9.16
C THR A 356 -11.59 12.30 -8.08
N ALA A 357 -11.84 12.87 -6.90
CA ALA A 357 -11.07 12.61 -5.69
C ALA A 357 -11.97 11.86 -4.69
N ILE A 358 -11.46 10.77 -4.14
CA ILE A 358 -12.14 9.99 -3.09
C ILE A 358 -11.22 9.98 -1.87
N SER A 359 -11.73 10.30 -0.68
CA SER A 359 -10.97 10.13 0.57
C SER A 359 -10.42 8.70 0.67
N GLU A 360 -9.22 8.49 1.20
CA GLU A 360 -8.61 7.15 1.29
C GLU A 360 -9.53 6.09 1.95
N GLU A 361 -10.38 6.52 2.88
CA GLU A 361 -11.37 5.67 3.58
C GLU A 361 -12.64 5.38 2.78
N GLY A 362 -12.80 6.00 1.60
CA GLY A 362 -13.92 5.78 0.67
C GLY A 362 -15.24 6.50 1.01
N GLY A 363 -15.29 7.28 2.10
CA GLY A 363 -16.53 7.90 2.60
C GLY A 363 -16.91 9.26 1.97
N ILE A 364 -15.96 9.98 1.37
CA ILE A 364 -16.17 11.31 0.79
C ILE A 364 -15.67 11.32 -0.66
N GLU A 365 -16.51 11.81 -1.57
CA GLU A 365 -16.21 11.90 -3.00
C GLU A 365 -16.54 13.30 -3.52
N LYS A 366 -15.63 13.88 -4.32
CA LYS A 366 -15.84 15.13 -5.06
C LYS A 366 -15.31 15.00 -6.48
N SER A 367 -15.87 15.79 -7.38
CA SER A 367 -15.50 15.78 -8.79
C SER A 367 -15.19 17.20 -9.29
N PHE A 368 -14.29 17.28 -10.28
CA PHE A 368 -13.86 18.49 -10.95
C PHE A 368 -13.82 18.23 -12.46
N THR A 369 -14.64 18.94 -13.23
CA THR A 369 -14.69 18.78 -14.69
C THR A 369 -13.65 19.66 -15.36
N ILE A 370 -12.76 19.03 -16.14
CA ILE A 370 -11.77 19.72 -16.97
C ILE A 370 -12.25 19.74 -18.43
N ASN A 371 -12.05 20.88 -19.09
CA ASN A 371 -12.23 21.02 -20.53
C ASN A 371 -10.87 21.23 -21.20
N VAL A 372 -10.45 20.30 -22.06
CA VAL A 372 -9.26 20.44 -22.89
C VAL A 372 -9.73 20.92 -24.26
N SER A 373 -9.43 22.18 -24.56
CA SER A 373 -9.80 22.81 -25.82
C SER A 373 -8.59 23.52 -26.40
N GLU A 374 -8.24 23.21 -27.65
CA GLU A 374 -7.32 24.05 -28.42
C GLU A 374 -8.02 25.37 -28.74
N TYR A 375 -7.82 26.39 -27.90
CA TYR A 375 -8.05 27.75 -28.33
C TYR A 375 -6.76 28.28 -28.97
N LEU A 376 -6.81 28.49 -30.29
CA LEU A 376 -5.95 29.48 -30.93
C LEU A 376 -6.25 30.84 -30.30
N HIS A 377 -5.26 31.41 -29.59
CA HIS A 377 -5.38 32.66 -28.86
C HIS A 377 -5.70 33.88 -29.76
N TYR A 378 -6.55 34.76 -29.19
CA TYR A 378 -7.00 36.12 -29.52
C TYR A 378 -6.44 36.91 -30.74
N PHE A 379 -7.37 37.65 -31.35
CA PHE A 379 -7.14 38.74 -32.31
C PHE A 379 -6.95 40.06 -31.56
N THR A 380 -5.91 40.82 -31.89
CA THR A 380 -5.83 42.25 -31.57
C THR A 380 -6.28 43.08 -32.76
N VAL A 381 -7.27 43.94 -32.56
CA VAL A 381 -7.66 45.02 -33.49
C VAL A 381 -7.04 46.33 -32.99
N GLY A 382 -6.53 47.16 -33.89
CA GLY A 382 -6.01 48.50 -33.58
C GLY A 382 -6.34 49.48 -34.70
N ASP A 383 -6.23 50.76 -34.41
CA ASP A 383 -6.30 51.85 -35.39
C ASP A 383 -4.86 52.39 -35.55
N ASP A 384 -4.30 52.30 -36.76
CA ASP A 384 -2.89 52.66 -37.04
C ASP A 384 -2.68 54.17 -37.20
N SER A 385 -3.46 54.98 -36.48
CA SER A 385 -3.34 56.44 -36.56
C SER A 385 -2.69 57.11 -35.35
N ASN A 386 -2.46 56.40 -34.24
CA ASN A 386 -1.48 56.73 -33.18
C ASN A 386 -1.48 55.61 -32.12
N LEU A 387 -0.30 55.07 -31.78
CA LEU A 387 -0.04 54.02 -30.77
C LEU A 387 -0.39 54.42 -29.31
N GLU A 388 -1.28 55.39 -29.09
CA GLU A 388 -1.73 55.86 -27.76
C GLU A 388 -3.26 55.86 -27.59
N SER A 389 -4.05 55.30 -28.52
CA SER A 389 -5.50 55.22 -28.35
C SER A 389 -5.94 53.94 -27.63
N GLU A 390 -6.87 54.07 -26.68
CA GLU A 390 -7.45 52.98 -25.89
C GLU A 390 -7.96 51.85 -26.79
N PHE A 391 -7.44 50.65 -26.56
CA PHE A 391 -7.86 49.41 -27.20
C PHE A 391 -9.30 49.08 -26.80
N ILE A 392 -10.23 49.14 -27.75
CA ILE A 392 -11.58 48.61 -27.58
C ILE A 392 -11.61 47.22 -28.25
N PRO A 393 -11.77 46.12 -27.50
CA PRO A 393 -11.91 44.79 -28.09
C PRO A 393 -13.22 44.72 -28.89
N PHE A 394 -13.15 44.29 -30.15
CA PHE A 394 -14.31 44.16 -31.03
C PHE A 394 -14.67 42.68 -31.23
N GLU A 395 -15.95 42.39 -31.49
CA GLU A 395 -16.43 41.03 -31.76
C GLU A 395 -15.87 40.52 -33.09
N VAL A 396 -14.98 39.55 -33.02
CA VAL A 396 -14.56 38.70 -34.14
C VAL A 396 -14.94 37.28 -33.76
N THR A 397 -15.69 36.60 -34.63
CA THR A 397 -15.96 35.17 -34.46
C THR A 397 -15.06 34.37 -35.37
N VAL A 398 -14.37 33.39 -34.81
CA VAL A 398 -13.68 32.35 -35.57
C VAL A 398 -14.40 31.05 -35.36
N GLU A 399 -14.75 30.40 -36.45
CA GLU A 399 -15.36 29.09 -36.46
C GLU A 399 -14.63 28.20 -37.46
N THR A 400 -14.48 26.93 -37.09
CA THR A 400 -14.07 25.90 -38.05
C THR A 400 -15.30 25.50 -38.85
N VAL A 401 -15.22 25.64 -40.16
CA VAL A 401 -16.30 25.29 -41.09
C VAL A 401 -15.81 24.26 -42.10
N THR A 402 -16.72 23.42 -42.59
CA THR A 402 -16.46 22.50 -43.69
C THR A 402 -17.03 23.06 -44.98
N GLY A 403 -16.27 23.00 -46.07
CA GLY A 403 -16.72 23.46 -47.38
C GLY A 403 -15.67 23.28 -48.46
N SER A 404 -15.93 23.86 -49.65
CA SER A 404 -14.99 23.79 -50.78
C SER A 404 -13.74 24.62 -50.50
N GLY A 405 -12.62 23.92 -50.28
CA GLY A 405 -11.30 24.48 -50.07
C GLY A 405 -10.64 25.04 -51.33
N TYR A 406 -9.39 25.49 -51.19
CA TYR A 406 -8.59 26.14 -52.23
C TYR A 406 -8.35 25.28 -53.47
N ASN A 407 -8.40 23.96 -53.30
CA ASN A 407 -8.22 22.95 -54.34
C ASN A 407 -9.56 22.39 -54.88
N GLY A 408 -10.70 22.92 -54.42
CA GLY A 408 -12.04 22.46 -54.78
C GLY A 408 -12.50 21.17 -54.09
N GLN A 409 -11.70 20.61 -53.17
CA GLN A 409 -12.11 19.48 -52.31
C GLN A 409 -12.86 19.99 -51.07
N GLU A 410 -13.61 19.10 -50.44
CA GLU A 410 -14.26 19.39 -49.16
C GLU A 410 -13.24 19.32 -48.02
N GLU A 411 -12.99 20.45 -47.35
CA GLU A 411 -11.95 20.60 -46.33
C GLU A 411 -12.45 21.40 -45.13
N SER A 412 -11.76 21.24 -43.99
CA SER A 412 -11.96 22.09 -42.82
C SER A 412 -11.19 23.39 -42.98
N MET A 413 -11.83 24.51 -42.66
CA MET A 413 -11.32 25.86 -42.88
C MET A 413 -11.67 26.75 -41.69
N TYR A 414 -10.85 27.77 -41.47
CA TYR A 414 -11.17 28.82 -40.52
C TYR A 414 -12.00 29.88 -41.21
N LYS A 415 -13.25 30.07 -40.78
CA LYS A 415 -14.10 31.19 -41.19
C LYS A 415 -14.08 32.25 -40.10
N ILE A 416 -13.88 33.49 -40.53
CA ILE A 416 -13.62 34.61 -39.67
C ILE A 416 -14.55 35.71 -40.08
N VAL A 417 -15.43 36.11 -39.17
CA VAL A 417 -16.40 37.17 -39.42
C VAL A 417 -15.98 38.40 -38.65
N ARG A 418 -15.79 39.49 -39.39
CA ARG A 418 -15.49 40.82 -38.83
C ARG A 418 -16.77 41.48 -38.30
N GLY A 419 -16.69 42.24 -37.21
CA GLY A 419 -17.77 43.14 -36.77
C GLY A 419 -17.90 44.43 -37.62
N ASN A 420 -18.91 45.24 -37.31
CA ASN A 420 -19.35 46.40 -38.10
C ASN A 420 -18.66 47.72 -37.69
N HIS A 421 -17.49 48.05 -38.26
CA HIS A 421 -16.75 49.28 -37.91
C HIS A 421 -15.94 49.90 -39.07
N LYS A 422 -15.69 51.21 -39.02
CA LYS A 422 -14.82 51.93 -39.98
C LYS A 422 -13.34 51.75 -39.62
N ASN A 423 -12.46 51.65 -40.63
CA ASN A 423 -10.99 51.53 -40.49
C ASN A 423 -10.53 50.51 -39.45
N SER A 424 -10.64 49.21 -39.74
CA SER A 424 -10.09 48.21 -38.83
C SER A 424 -9.16 47.25 -39.56
N TYR A 425 -8.39 46.49 -38.78
CA TYR A 425 -7.66 45.36 -39.30
C TYR A 425 -7.96 44.09 -38.51
N ILE A 426 -7.80 42.96 -39.18
CA ILE A 426 -7.82 41.64 -38.56
C ILE A 426 -6.37 41.16 -38.50
N SER A 427 -5.86 40.91 -37.30
CA SER A 427 -4.49 40.45 -37.09
C SER A 427 -4.46 38.99 -36.64
N PHE A 428 -3.74 38.18 -37.41
CA PHE A 428 -3.37 36.80 -37.11
C PHE A 428 -1.96 36.81 -36.57
N THR A 429 -1.73 36.35 -35.34
CA THR A 429 -0.36 36.23 -34.81
C THR A 429 -0.01 34.77 -34.60
N PHE A 430 1.10 34.33 -35.17
CA PHE A 430 1.62 32.98 -35.05
C PHE A 430 2.72 32.96 -33.99
N GLN A 431 2.45 32.37 -32.81
CA GLN A 431 3.34 32.46 -31.64
C GLN A 431 4.44 31.38 -31.55
N LYS A 432 4.59 30.52 -32.57
CA LYS A 432 5.72 29.58 -32.63
C LYS A 432 6.91 30.22 -33.37
N PRO A 433 8.15 30.11 -32.84
CA PRO A 433 9.34 30.61 -33.52
C PRO A 433 9.52 29.89 -34.86
N LEU A 434 9.68 30.65 -35.94
CA LEU A 434 9.92 30.11 -37.28
C LEU A 434 11.42 30.18 -37.59
N ASP A 435 12.05 29.03 -37.86
CA ASP A 435 13.44 29.00 -38.33
C ASP A 435 13.51 29.35 -39.83
N LEU A 436 13.74 30.64 -40.13
CA LEU A 436 13.89 31.14 -41.50
C LEU A 436 15.34 30.99 -42.03
N GLY A 437 16.27 30.45 -41.24
CA GLY A 437 17.70 30.41 -41.52
C GLY A 437 18.09 29.60 -42.76
N THR A 438 17.19 28.75 -43.27
CA THR A 438 17.48 27.91 -44.45
C THR A 438 16.52 28.09 -45.63
N ASN A 439 15.28 28.58 -45.45
CA ASN A 439 14.38 29.05 -46.53
C ASN A 439 13.09 29.65 -45.94
N GLY A 440 13.03 30.97 -45.80
CA GLY A 440 11.88 31.68 -45.22
C GLY A 440 10.67 31.87 -46.15
N ARG A 441 10.38 30.90 -47.02
CA ARG A 441 9.26 30.98 -47.96
C ARG A 441 8.07 30.17 -47.45
N PHE A 442 6.92 30.83 -47.31
CA PHE A 442 5.65 30.17 -47.02
C PHE A 442 4.54 30.75 -47.88
N LYS A 443 3.51 29.93 -48.09
CA LYS A 443 2.32 30.25 -48.87
C LYS A 443 1.10 29.98 -48.04
N PHE A 444 0.06 30.78 -48.22
CA PHE A 444 -1.25 30.48 -47.65
C PHE A 444 -2.35 30.84 -48.63
N TRP A 445 -3.50 30.19 -48.45
CA TRP A 445 -4.68 30.42 -49.27
C TRP A 445 -5.76 31.07 -48.42
N ALA A 446 -6.24 32.21 -48.88
CA ALA A 446 -7.35 32.90 -48.27
C ALA A 446 -8.41 33.25 -49.32
N LYS A 447 -9.68 33.20 -48.91
CA LYS A 447 -10.82 33.69 -49.68
C LYS A 447 -11.52 34.77 -48.88
N ILE A 448 -11.77 35.92 -49.52
CA ILE A 448 -12.43 37.06 -48.89
C ILE A 448 -13.83 37.20 -49.50
N GLU A 449 -14.85 37.15 -48.65
CA GLU A 449 -16.24 37.41 -49.01
C GLU A 449 -16.66 38.77 -48.43
N ASP A 450 -17.04 39.68 -49.33
CA ASP A 450 -17.67 40.96 -48.98
C ASP A 450 -19.14 40.90 -49.45
N PRO A 451 -20.09 40.61 -48.54
CA PRO A 451 -21.50 40.41 -48.90
C PRO A 451 -22.15 41.63 -49.57
N GLY A 452 -21.60 42.83 -49.43
CA GLY A 452 -22.14 44.07 -50.00
C GLY A 452 -21.22 44.80 -50.98
N LYS A 453 -19.94 44.40 -51.12
CA LYS A 453 -18.87 45.18 -51.76
C LYS A 453 -18.72 46.59 -51.16
N GLU A 454 -19.07 46.73 -49.87
CA GLU A 454 -19.05 48.02 -49.16
C GLU A 454 -17.65 48.37 -48.62
N ILE A 455 -16.70 47.42 -48.75
CA ILE A 455 -15.33 47.56 -48.26
C ILE A 455 -14.40 47.89 -49.43
N THR A 456 -13.58 48.94 -49.25
CA THR A 456 -12.66 49.45 -50.29
C THR A 456 -11.25 49.56 -49.73
N ASN A 457 -10.24 49.62 -50.60
CA ASN A 457 -8.82 49.72 -50.21
C ASN A 457 -8.37 48.64 -49.22
N ASN A 458 -8.89 47.42 -49.39
CA ASN A 458 -8.47 46.27 -48.59
C ASN A 458 -7.02 45.94 -48.91
N ARG A 459 -6.21 45.80 -47.86
CA ARG A 459 -4.79 45.48 -47.93
C ARG A 459 -4.45 44.38 -46.98
N MET A 460 -3.92 43.30 -47.52
CA MET A 460 -3.29 42.27 -46.72
C MET A 460 -1.83 42.65 -46.52
N SER A 461 -1.43 42.81 -45.26
CA SER A 461 -0.08 43.14 -44.82
C SER A 461 0.48 42.02 -43.96
N ILE A 462 1.52 41.34 -44.43
CA ILE A 462 2.27 40.41 -43.58
C ILE A 462 3.28 41.24 -42.80
N ILE A 463 3.14 41.32 -41.48
CA ILE A 463 4.00 42.08 -40.58
C ILE A 463 4.84 41.11 -39.76
N ILE A 464 6.16 41.29 -39.81
CA ILE A 464 7.11 40.50 -39.05
C ILE A 464 7.67 41.34 -37.91
N ARG A 465 7.64 40.79 -36.70
CA ARG A 465 8.12 41.47 -35.51
C ARG A 465 9.11 40.58 -34.77
N LYS A 466 10.13 41.21 -34.18
CA LYS A 466 11.05 40.57 -33.23
C LYS A 466 10.79 41.15 -31.86
N SER A 467 10.88 40.33 -30.82
CA SER A 467 10.79 40.78 -29.44
C SER A 467 11.95 40.19 -28.67
N ASP A 468 12.74 41.05 -28.02
CA ASP A 468 13.93 40.58 -27.28
C ASP A 468 13.56 39.70 -26.06
N ALA A 469 12.28 39.67 -25.67
CA ALA A 469 11.66 38.77 -24.70
C ALA A 469 10.13 38.72 -24.89
N VAL A 470 9.43 37.75 -24.29
CA VAL A 470 7.95 37.76 -24.22
C VAL A 470 7.50 39.03 -23.48
N GLY A 471 6.82 39.95 -24.18
CA GLY A 471 6.33 41.22 -23.64
C GLY A 471 7.23 42.45 -23.81
N ALA A 472 8.33 42.35 -24.56
CA ALA A 472 9.20 43.50 -24.88
C ALA A 472 8.70 44.32 -26.10
N ASP A 473 9.23 45.55 -26.25
CA ASP A 473 8.93 46.43 -27.38
C ASP A 473 9.23 45.73 -28.72
N GLN A 474 8.23 45.73 -29.59
CA GLN A 474 8.24 44.93 -30.80
C GLN A 474 8.96 45.67 -31.93
N LYS A 475 10.10 45.14 -32.41
CA LYS A 475 10.82 45.73 -33.55
C LYS A 475 10.19 45.26 -34.86
N HIS A 476 9.67 46.19 -35.65
CA HIS A 476 9.15 45.91 -37.00
C HIS A 476 10.31 45.56 -37.94
N LEU A 477 10.34 44.30 -38.41
CA LEU A 477 11.38 43.82 -39.33
C LEU A 477 11.02 44.09 -40.80
N GLY A 478 9.74 44.13 -41.14
CA GLY A 478 9.25 44.59 -42.44
C GLY A 478 7.79 44.20 -42.71
N PHE A 479 7.25 44.73 -43.80
CA PHE A 479 5.91 44.41 -44.28
C PHE A 479 5.89 44.00 -45.76
N VAL A 480 4.94 43.15 -46.13
CA VAL A 480 4.55 42.86 -47.52
C VAL A 480 3.07 43.22 -47.64
N SER A 481 2.74 44.23 -48.45
CA SER A 481 1.36 44.65 -48.70
C SER A 481 0.89 44.13 -50.06
N ILE A 482 -0.30 43.57 -50.08
CA ILE A 482 -0.97 43.07 -51.29
C ILE A 482 -2.35 43.71 -51.31
N ASP A 483 -2.64 44.47 -52.37
CA ASP A 483 -3.98 45.03 -52.58
C ASP A 483 -4.93 43.86 -52.90
N THR A 484 -6.00 43.72 -52.12
CA THR A 484 -6.96 42.61 -52.27
C THR A 484 -8.22 43.12 -52.96
N GLU A 485 -8.18 43.16 -54.29
CA GLU A 485 -9.34 43.54 -55.13
C GLU A 485 -10.19 42.31 -55.56
N GLN A 486 -9.75 41.11 -55.22
CA GLN A 486 -10.40 39.85 -55.58
C GLN A 486 -11.28 39.34 -54.43
N TYR A 487 -12.58 39.19 -54.71
CA TYR A 487 -13.57 38.70 -53.76
C TYR A 487 -14.22 37.41 -54.27
N GLY A 488 -14.60 36.52 -53.36
CA GLY A 488 -15.33 35.29 -53.65
C GLY A 488 -14.48 34.13 -54.17
N GLU A 489 -13.20 34.37 -54.48
CA GLU A 489 -12.26 33.37 -55.01
C GLU A 489 -11.12 33.10 -54.02
N TRP A 490 -10.58 31.88 -54.09
CA TRP A 490 -9.37 31.52 -53.34
C TRP A 490 -8.14 32.14 -53.98
N VAL A 491 -7.38 32.88 -53.18
CA VAL A 491 -6.13 33.52 -53.61
C VAL A 491 -4.97 32.93 -52.82
N GLN A 492 -3.92 32.56 -53.55
CA GLN A 492 -2.65 32.16 -52.96
C GLN A 492 -1.80 33.40 -52.69
N TYR A 493 -1.35 33.52 -51.44
CA TYR A 493 -0.41 34.54 -51.01
C TYR A 493 0.92 33.88 -50.73
N GLU A 494 2.00 34.44 -51.24
CA GLU A 494 3.36 33.94 -51.03
C GLU A 494 4.19 35.00 -50.31
N PHE A 495 4.89 34.56 -49.27
CA PHE A 495 5.85 35.36 -48.54
C PHE A 495 7.27 34.85 -48.84
N ASP A 496 8.17 35.76 -49.16
CA ASP A 496 9.60 35.49 -49.30
C ASP A 496 10.40 36.21 -48.20
N GLY A 497 10.78 35.43 -47.19
CA GLY A 497 11.58 35.84 -46.04
C GLY A 497 13.08 35.76 -46.26
N SER A 498 13.58 35.51 -47.47
CA SER A 498 15.02 35.42 -47.76
C SER A 498 15.82 36.65 -47.34
N LYS A 499 15.19 37.84 -47.33
CA LYS A 499 15.78 39.09 -46.83
C LYS A 499 15.99 39.13 -45.30
N PHE A 500 15.45 38.16 -44.57
CA PHE A 500 15.60 37.98 -43.12
C PHE A 500 16.43 36.74 -42.76
N ALA A 501 17.12 36.13 -43.74
CA ALA A 501 17.95 34.95 -43.52
C ALA A 501 19.10 35.24 -42.54
N GLY A 502 19.27 34.36 -41.55
CA GLY A 502 20.33 34.45 -40.53
C GLY A 502 19.91 35.09 -39.21
N GLU A 503 18.67 35.57 -39.06
CA GLU A 503 18.13 36.11 -37.82
C GLU A 503 16.97 35.24 -37.31
N PRO A 504 16.92 34.87 -36.01
CA PRO A 504 15.77 34.16 -35.44
C PRO A 504 14.55 35.09 -35.34
N ILE A 505 13.37 34.58 -35.67
CA ILE A 505 12.08 35.29 -35.57
C ILE A 505 11.19 34.59 -34.55
N ASP A 506 10.77 35.33 -33.53
CA ASP A 506 9.97 34.79 -32.42
C ASP A 506 8.49 34.62 -32.79
N TYR A 507 7.93 35.53 -33.59
CA TYR A 507 6.57 35.43 -34.13
C TYR A 507 6.40 36.29 -35.40
N PHE A 508 5.40 35.98 -36.21
CA PHE A 508 4.96 36.83 -37.31
C PHE A 508 3.45 37.03 -37.26
N SER A 509 2.97 38.09 -37.90
CA SER A 509 1.54 38.38 -37.98
C SER A 509 1.07 38.66 -39.41
N VAL A 510 -0.12 38.21 -39.76
CA VAL A 510 -0.80 38.62 -40.99
C VAL A 510 -1.90 39.60 -40.60
N ASN A 511 -1.87 40.80 -41.13
CA ASN A 511 -2.81 41.87 -40.80
C ASN A 511 -3.59 42.22 -42.06
N ILE A 512 -4.90 42.09 -42.01
CA ILE A 512 -5.77 42.45 -43.14
C ILE A 512 -6.45 43.75 -42.77
N TYR A 513 -5.95 44.82 -43.35
CA TYR A 513 -6.50 46.16 -43.21
C TYR A 513 -7.67 46.33 -44.15
N CYS A 514 -8.76 46.85 -43.62
CA CYS A 514 -9.96 47.11 -44.38
C CYS A 514 -10.49 48.50 -44.08
N ASN A 515 -10.80 49.24 -45.14
CA ASN A 515 -11.39 50.56 -45.04
C ASN A 515 -12.86 50.48 -45.48
N GLN A 516 -13.75 50.84 -44.57
CA GLN A 516 -15.18 50.77 -44.80
C GLN A 516 -15.75 52.18 -44.80
N ALA A 517 -16.49 52.52 -45.86
CA ALA A 517 -17.12 53.83 -45.97
C ALA A 517 -18.33 53.98 -45.01
N ASN A 518 -19.05 52.88 -44.79
CA ASN A 518 -20.28 52.77 -44.01
C ASN A 518 -20.04 52.00 -42.70
N ALA A 519 -20.63 52.41 -41.57
CA ALA A 519 -20.44 51.70 -40.30
C ALA A 519 -21.40 50.51 -40.11
N ASP A 520 -22.41 50.38 -40.98
CA ASP A 520 -23.53 49.44 -40.80
C ASP A 520 -23.54 48.27 -41.82
N ALA A 521 -22.47 48.06 -42.59
CA ALA A 521 -22.42 46.95 -43.55
C ALA A 521 -22.17 45.62 -42.85
N ASP A 522 -22.70 44.53 -43.43
CA ASP A 522 -22.39 43.16 -43.02
C ASP A 522 -20.87 42.94 -43.00
N GLY A 523 -20.42 42.24 -41.95
CA GLY A 523 -19.02 41.94 -41.71
C GLY A 523 -18.31 41.26 -42.88
N MET A 524 -17.05 41.64 -43.12
CA MET A 524 -16.17 40.88 -44.01
C MET A 524 -16.02 39.46 -43.48
N VAL A 525 -16.21 38.47 -44.35
CA VAL A 525 -15.97 37.07 -44.03
C VAL A 525 -14.68 36.63 -44.71
N MET A 526 -13.76 36.06 -43.95
CA MET A 526 -12.53 35.51 -44.49
C MET A 526 -12.39 34.04 -44.17
N TYR A 527 -11.97 33.29 -45.17
CA TYR A 527 -11.70 31.88 -45.05
C TYR A 527 -10.20 31.64 -45.22
N PHE A 528 -9.62 30.86 -44.32
CA PHE A 528 -8.26 30.32 -44.44
C PHE A 528 -8.33 28.81 -44.45
N ASN A 529 -7.61 28.20 -45.39
CA ASN A 529 -7.73 26.75 -45.60
C ASN A 529 -6.39 26.01 -45.57
N HIS A 530 -5.33 26.61 -46.14
CA HIS A 530 -4.03 25.93 -46.19
C HIS A 530 -2.87 26.90 -45.98
N LEU A 531 -1.82 26.41 -45.32
CA LEU A 531 -0.54 27.07 -45.11
C LEU A 531 0.55 26.05 -45.49
N GLU A 532 1.41 26.40 -46.45
CA GLU A 532 2.47 25.55 -46.98
C GLU A 532 3.82 26.23 -46.78
N GLY A 533 4.85 25.50 -46.34
CA GLY A 533 6.18 26.04 -46.09
C GLY A 533 7.20 24.93 -45.88
N THR A 534 8.46 25.19 -46.22
CA THR A 534 9.50 24.16 -46.35
C THR A 534 9.84 23.44 -45.03
N TYR A 535 9.41 23.98 -43.88
CA TYR A 535 9.57 23.41 -42.53
C TYR A 535 8.41 23.72 -41.58
N LEU A 536 7.20 23.93 -42.11
CA LEU A 536 6.00 23.81 -41.29
C LEU A 536 5.81 22.31 -41.00
N LYS A 537 6.49 21.82 -39.96
CA LYS A 537 6.21 20.51 -39.41
C LYS A 537 5.08 20.70 -38.41
N ASP A 538 3.94 20.13 -38.77
CA ASP A 538 2.61 20.27 -38.17
C ASP A 538 1.99 21.64 -38.50
#